data_AF-M7ZRK9-F1
#
_entry.id   AF-M7ZRK9-F1
#
_cell.length_a   1.000
_cell.length_b   1.000
_cell.length_c   1.000
_cell.angle_alpha   90.00
_cell.angle_beta   90.00
_cell.angle_gamma   90.00
#
_symmetry.space_group_name_H-M   'P 1'
#
loop_
_entity.id
_entity.type
_entity.pdbx_description
1 polymer ?
#
loop_
_entity_poly.entity_id
_entity_poly.type
_entity_poly.pdbx_seq_one_letter_code
_entity_poly.pdbx_strand_id
1 'polypeptide(L)' 'MGLTASVHDVVVHPSVQRRGIGRKILEKITRVLHTRGIYDISALCTGKERPFFQACGFGDDAMGATTMMYTRNLYK' A
#
# COMPACT_ATOMS: atom_id res chain seq x y z
N MET A 1 -2.78 -21.19 -7.97
CA MET A 1 -3.15 -19.76 -7.99
C MET A 1 -2.55 -19.13 -6.75
N GLY A 2 -1.75 -18.07 -6.90
CA GLY A 2 -1.13 -17.36 -5.77
C GLY A 2 -2.14 -16.42 -5.11
N LEU A 3 -2.03 -16.25 -3.80
CA LEU A 3 -2.76 -15.22 -3.08
C LEU A 3 -2.11 -13.86 -3.35
N THR A 4 -2.93 -12.83 -3.49
CA THR A 4 -2.49 -11.43 -3.64
C THR A 4 -3.01 -10.60 -2.46
N ALA A 5 -2.37 -9.47 -2.18
CA ALA A 5 -2.82 -8.53 -1.16
C ALA A 5 -2.73 -7.09 -1.68
N SER A 6 -3.60 -6.22 -1.15
CA SER A 6 -3.59 -4.79 -1.45
C SER A 6 -3.64 -3.96 -0.18
N VAL A 7 -2.68 -3.04 -0.05
CA VAL A 7 -2.67 -2.02 0.99
C VAL A 7 -3.50 -0.84 0.52
N HIS A 8 -4.64 -0.62 1.16
CA HIS A 8 -5.55 0.49 0.82
C HIS A 8 -5.13 1.77 1.53
N ASP A 9 -4.89 1.68 2.84
CA ASP A 9 -4.60 2.83 3.69
C ASP A 9 -3.42 2.55 4.61
N VAL A 10 -2.51 3.52 4.72
CA VAL A 10 -1.48 3.59 5.75
C VAL A 10 -1.56 4.97 6.39
N VAL A 11 -2.04 5.03 7.62
CA VAL A 11 -2.27 6.29 8.32
C VAL A 11 -1.32 6.40 9.50
N VAL A 12 -0.64 7.55 9.59
CA VAL A 12 0.20 7.92 10.72
C VAL A 12 -0.31 9.25 11.24
N HIS A 13 -0.62 9.32 12.54
CA HIS A 13 -1.13 10.54 13.17
C HIS A 13 -0.17 11.72 12.91
N PRO A 14 -0.67 12.93 12.56
CA PRO A 14 0.16 14.07 12.15
C PRO A 14 1.32 14.40 13.09
N SER A 15 1.10 14.36 14.40
CA SER A 15 2.12 14.70 15.41
C SER A 15 3.34 13.77 15.45
N VAL A 16 3.26 12.59 14.81
CA VAL A 16 4.31 11.57 14.81
C VAL A 16 4.78 11.19 13.40
N GLN A 17 4.34 11.92 12.37
CA GLN A 17 4.83 11.75 11.01
C GLN A 17 6.32 12.11 10.88
N ARG A 18 6.95 11.71 9.77
CA ARG A 18 8.37 11.95 9.46
C ARG A 18 9.38 11.29 10.43
N ARG A 19 8.92 10.42 11.32
CA ARG A 19 9.74 9.61 12.24
C ARG A 19 10.00 8.17 11.75
N GLY A 20 9.72 7.89 10.48
CA GLY A 20 9.88 6.54 9.90
C GLY A 20 8.79 5.52 10.26
N ILE A 21 7.74 5.94 10.98
CA ILE A 21 6.67 5.05 11.46
C ILE A 21 5.93 4.37 10.29
N GLY A 22 5.52 5.13 9.26
CA GLY A 22 4.80 4.58 8.11
C GLY A 22 5.61 3.50 7.38
N ARG A 23 6.93 3.69 7.25
CA ARG A 23 7.83 2.70 6.68
C ARG A 23 7.89 1.43 7.53
N LYS A 24 8.03 1.56 8.86
CA LYS A 24 7.99 0.41 9.78
C LYS A 24 6.67 -0.36 9.74
N ILE A 25 5.55 0.33 9.54
CA ILE A 25 4.24 -0.30 9.36
C ILE A 25 4.27 -1.17 8.09
N LEU A 26 4.67 -0.62 6.95
CA LEU A 26 4.76 -1.37 5.69
C LEU A 26 5.74 -2.55 5.78
N GLU A 27 6.94 -2.36 6.32
CA GLU A 27 7.92 -3.44 6.52
C GLU A 27 7.34 -4.60 7.34
N LYS A 28 6.57 -4.29 8.40
CA LYS A 28 5.95 -5.30 9.24
C LYS A 28 4.81 -6.03 8.51
N ILE A 29 3.97 -5.31 7.77
CA ILE A 29 2.88 -5.90 6.97
C ILE A 29 3.46 -6.82 5.89
N THR A 30 4.42 -6.35 5.11
CA THR A 30 5.08 -7.13 4.06
C THR A 30 5.72 -8.39 4.63
N ARG A 31 6.41 -8.29 5.78
CA ARG A 31 6.96 -9.47 6.46
C ARG A 31 5.88 -10.49 6.82
N VAL A 32 4.75 -10.05 7.38
CA VAL A 32 3.63 -10.94 7.74
C VAL A 32 3.04 -11.60 6.49
N LEU A 33 2.86 -10.87 5.40
CA LEU A 33 2.36 -11.39 4.13
C LEU A 33 3.30 -12.44 3.52
N HIS A 34 4.62 -12.15 3.50
CA HIS A 34 5.62 -13.12 3.04
C HIS A 34 5.62 -14.42 3.85
N THR A 35 5.46 -14.35 5.18
CA THR A 35 5.37 -15.57 6.02
C THR A 35 4.13 -16.43 5.71
N ARG A 36 3.14 -15.87 5.00
CA ARG A 36 1.94 -16.56 4.53
C ARG A 36 2.02 -16.96 3.05
N GLY A 37 3.18 -16.79 2.42
CA GLY A 37 3.38 -17.08 1.00
C GLY A 37 2.74 -16.06 0.04
N ILE A 38 2.39 -14.86 0.53
CA ILE A 38 1.80 -13.78 -0.27
C ILE A 38 2.93 -12.81 -0.65
N TYR A 39 3.33 -12.82 -1.92
CA TYR A 39 4.43 -11.97 -2.44
C TYR A 39 3.94 -10.90 -3.42
N ASP A 40 2.79 -11.13 -4.05
CA ASP A 40 2.14 -10.13 -4.89
C ASP A 40 1.36 -9.16 -3.99
N ILE A 41 1.97 -8.01 -3.74
CA ILE A 41 1.48 -6.98 -2.82
C ILE A 41 1.43 -5.65 -3.55
N SER A 42 0.22 -5.14 -3.77
CA SER A 42 0.00 -3.80 -4.34
C SER A 42 -0.31 -2.77 -3.24
N ALA A 43 -0.11 -1.49 -3.57
CA ALA A 43 -0.50 -0.40 -2.70
C ALA A 43 -1.28 0.65 -3.50
N LEU A 44 -2.48 0.99 -3.01
CA LEU A 44 -3.26 2.11 -3.51
C LEU A 44 -2.59 3.39 -3.03
N CYS A 45 -2.22 4.27 -3.95
CA CYS A 45 -1.71 5.59 -3.60
C CYS A 45 -2.00 6.60 -4.70
N THR A 46 -2.07 7.88 -4.34
CA THR A 46 -2.10 8.95 -5.34
C THR A 46 -0.66 9.28 -5.76
N GLY A 47 -0.52 10.09 -6.81
CA GLY A 47 0.80 10.55 -7.26
C GLY A 47 1.62 11.25 -6.17
N LYS A 48 0.96 11.86 -5.17
CA LYS A 48 1.61 12.56 -4.06
C LYS A 48 2.34 11.60 -3.10
N GLU A 49 1.81 10.41 -2.86
CA GLU A 49 2.39 9.43 -1.94
C GLU A 49 3.35 8.45 -2.64
N ARG A 50 3.39 8.43 -3.98
CA ARG A 50 4.25 7.54 -4.78
C ARG A 50 5.73 7.53 -4.32
N PRO A 51 6.38 8.67 -4.02
CA PRO A 51 7.77 8.66 -3.53
C PRO A 51 7.95 7.92 -2.20
N PHE A 52 6.94 7.95 -1.31
CA PHE A 52 6.98 7.24 -0.05
C PHE A 52 6.93 5.71 -0.26
N PHE A 53 6.03 5.24 -1.12
CA PHE A 53 5.92 3.81 -1.45
C PHE A 53 7.14 3.31 -2.22
N GLN A 54 7.70 4.10 -3.13
CA GLN A 54 8.99 3.80 -3.78
C GLN A 54 10.13 3.62 -2.77
N ALA A 55 10.22 4.50 -1.76
CA ALA A 55 11.20 4.36 -0.68
C ALA A 55 10.98 3.12 0.21
N CYS A 56 9.79 2.49 0.13
CA CYS A 56 9.44 1.25 0.81
C CYS A 56 9.60 0.01 -0.09
N GLY A 57 10.11 0.16 -1.32
CA GLY A 57 10.37 -0.95 -2.25
C GLY A 57 9.22 -1.27 -3.20
N PHE A 58 8.15 -0.47 -3.23
CA PHE A 58 7.10 -0.61 -4.23
C PHE A 58 7.55 0.03 -5.55
N GLY A 59 7.11 -0.55 -6.67
CA GLY A 59 7.40 -0.08 -8.02
C GLY A 59 6.14 0.10 -8.84
N ASP A 60 6.34 0.39 -10.12
CA ASP A 60 5.23 0.42 -11.08
C ASP A 60 4.71 -0.99 -11.31
N ASP A 61 3.41 -1.11 -11.52
CA ASP A 61 2.80 -2.38 -11.88
C ASP A 61 3.37 -2.87 -13.21
N ALA A 62 3.95 -4.07 -13.20
CA ALA A 62 4.60 -4.66 -14.37
C ALA A 62 3.60 -4.95 -15.51
N MET A 63 2.31 -5.13 -15.17
CA MET A 63 1.26 -5.38 -16.15
C MET A 63 0.58 -4.10 -16.66
N GLY A 64 0.97 -2.93 -16.16
CA GLY A 64 0.37 -1.65 -16.56
C GLY A 64 -1.12 -1.54 -16.23
N ALA A 65 -1.59 -2.26 -15.21
CA ALA A 65 -2.99 -2.28 -14.81
C ALA A 65 -3.43 -0.93 -14.23
N THR A 66 -4.63 -0.52 -14.62
CA THR A 66 -5.28 0.68 -14.07
C THR A 66 -6.06 0.29 -12.82
N THR A 67 -5.62 0.80 -11.67
CA THR A 67 -6.37 0.67 -10.42
C THR A 67 -7.69 1.45 -10.51
N MET A 68 -8.81 0.79 -10.21
CA MET A 68 -10.14 1.41 -10.16
C MET A 68 -10.67 1.40 -8.73
N MET A 69 -11.14 2.56 -8.25
CA MET A 69 -11.83 2.69 -6.97
C MET A 69 -13.19 3.36 -7.20
N TYR A 70 -14.26 2.72 -6.73
CA TYR A 70 -15.62 3.25 -6.83
C TYR A 70 -16.31 3.12 -5.49
N THR A 71 -17.01 4.17 -5.06
CA THR A 71 -17.70 4.21 -3.78
C THR A 71 -19.18 4.51 -4.02
N ARG A 72 -20.07 3.73 -3.41
CA ARG A 72 -21.51 4.04 -3.43
C ARG A 72 -21.79 5.16 -2.42
N ASN A 73 -22.27 6.30 -2.89
CA ASN A 73 -22.79 7.34 -2.01
C ASN A 73 -24.09 6.84 -1.37
N LEU A 74 -24.14 6.82 -0.03
CA LEU A 74 -25.37 6.52 0.71
C LEU A 74 -26.35 7.71 0.74
N TYR A 75 -25.94 8.87 0.21
CA TYR A 75 -26.69 10.13 0.22
C TYR A 75 -27.13 10.60 -1.18
N LYS A 76 -27.20 9.70 -2.16
CA LYS A 76 -27.85 9.96 -3.44
C LYS A 76 -29.21 9.27 -3.49
#